data_AF-A0A6J8C003-F1
#
_entry.id   AF-A0A6J8C003-F1
#
_cell.length_a   1.000
_cell.length_b   1.000
_cell.length_c   1.000
_cell.angle_alpha   90.00
_cell.angle_beta   90.00
_cell.angle_gamma   90.00
#
_symmetry.space_group_name_H-M   'P 1'
#
loop_
_entity.id
_entity.type
_entity.pdbx_description
1 polymer ?
#
loop_
_entity_poly.entity_id
_entity_poly.type
_entity_poly.pdbx_seq_one_letter_code
_entity_poly.pdbx_strand_id
1 'polypeptide(L)'
;MSVICLYERSVQENCLEPEVWINYTKYLDAKLRDETLSIPVFERSVRNCPWCSQLWSDYLLTLERAKKSHQTVKGTVDRALSCGFADGGSYLQIWTTYCDYLRRWIRWDEDHEEQLTLFRANIEKAVEHLYTIPDGDPTGSLRQFWANIEAKYCKNV
;
A
#
# COMPACT_ATOMS: atom_id res chain seq x y z
N MET A 1 -19.96 -20.56 -17.14
CA MET A 1 -19.59 -20.10 -15.78
C MET A 1 -18.46 -19.10 -15.95
N SER A 2 -18.58 -17.86 -15.46
CA SER A 2 -17.50 -16.87 -15.60
C SER A 2 -16.39 -17.14 -14.59
N VAL A 3 -15.18 -16.66 -14.87
CA VAL A 3 -14.02 -16.77 -13.96
C VAL A 3 -14.32 -16.06 -12.63
N ILE A 4 -15.05 -14.94 -12.67
CA ILE A 4 -15.51 -14.22 -11.47
C ILE A 4 -16.39 -15.13 -10.59
N CYS A 5 -17.36 -15.85 -11.18
CA CYS A 5 -18.21 -16.77 -10.41
C CYS A 5 -17.41 -17.88 -9.72
N LEU A 6 -16.32 -18.35 -10.33
CA LEU A 6 -15.45 -19.35 -9.71
C LEU A 6 -14.72 -18.77 -8.49
N TYR A 7 -14.16 -17.57 -8.62
CA TYR A 7 -13.52 -16.89 -7.51
C TYR A 7 -14.51 -16.55 -6.39
N GLU A 8 -15.72 -16.05 -6.71
CA GLU A 8 -16.74 -15.74 -5.71
C GLU A 8 -17.13 -16.97 -4.88
N ARG A 9 -17.27 -18.14 -5.53
CA ARG A 9 -17.49 -19.41 -4.81
C ARG A 9 -16.29 -19.79 -3.95
N SER A 10 -15.08 -19.64 -4.47
CA SER A 10 -13.86 -20.00 -3.75
C SER A 10 -13.66 -19.15 -2.49
N VAL A 11 -13.84 -17.82 -2.58
CA VAL A 11 -13.75 -16.93 -1.41
C VAL A 11 -14.90 -17.09 -0.44
N GLN A 12 -16.05 -17.62 -0.88
CA GLN A 12 -17.16 -17.94 0.02
C GLN A 12 -16.83 -19.16 0.91
N GLU A 13 -16.15 -20.15 0.35
CA GLU A 13 -15.76 -21.38 1.07
C GLU A 13 -14.44 -21.22 1.84
N ASN A 14 -13.54 -20.35 1.38
CA ASN A 14 -12.16 -20.21 1.87
C ASN A 14 -11.81 -18.74 2.18
N CYS A 15 -12.72 -18.00 2.83
CA CYS A 15 -12.56 -16.56 3.02
C CYS A 15 -11.32 -16.16 3.83
N LEU A 16 -10.78 -17.04 4.68
CA LEU A 16 -9.60 -16.76 5.50
C LEU A 16 -8.28 -17.15 4.82
N GLU A 17 -8.32 -17.68 3.59
CA GLU A 17 -7.12 -18.07 2.84
C GLU A 17 -6.65 -16.90 1.96
N PRO A 18 -5.54 -16.21 2.29
CA PRO A 18 -5.11 -15.02 1.56
C PRO A 18 -4.79 -15.29 0.09
N GLU A 19 -4.24 -16.48 -0.23
CA GLU A 19 -3.88 -16.86 -1.61
C GLU A 19 -5.09 -16.84 -2.55
N VAL A 20 -6.28 -17.22 -2.07
CA VAL A 20 -7.50 -17.18 -2.89
C VAL A 20 -7.85 -15.74 -3.26
N TRP A 21 -7.76 -14.82 -2.30
CA TRP A 21 -7.99 -13.40 -2.52
C TRP A 21 -6.94 -12.76 -3.43
N ILE A 22 -5.66 -13.05 -3.21
CA ILE A 22 -4.55 -12.53 -4.02
C ILE A 22 -4.75 -12.93 -5.48
N ASN A 23 -5.08 -14.20 -5.74
CA ASN A 23 -5.34 -14.66 -7.09
C ASN A 23 -6.59 -14.03 -7.71
N TYR A 24 -7.64 -13.82 -6.91
CA TYR A 24 -8.85 -13.15 -7.37
C TYR A 24 -8.59 -11.68 -7.74
N THR A 25 -8.01 -10.90 -6.83
CA THR A 25 -7.74 -9.47 -7.05
C THR A 25 -6.75 -9.25 -8.19
N LYS A 26 -5.71 -10.09 -8.27
CA LYS A 26 -4.76 -10.10 -9.40
C LYS A 26 -5.45 -10.37 -10.73
N TYR A 27 -6.42 -11.28 -10.79
CA TYR A 27 -7.21 -11.51 -11.99
C TYR A 27 -8.02 -10.26 -12.38
N LEU A 28 -8.69 -9.63 -11.41
CA LEU A 28 -9.47 -8.41 -11.66
C LEU A 28 -8.60 -7.27 -12.20
N ASP A 29 -7.45 -7.02 -11.57
CA ASP A 29 -6.52 -5.97 -11.98
C ASP A 29 -5.85 -6.26 -13.33
N ALA A 30 -5.51 -7.52 -13.63
CA ALA A 30 -4.81 -7.85 -14.86
C ALA A 30 -5.73 -7.93 -16.07
N LYS A 31 -6.97 -8.42 -15.90
CA LYS A 31 -7.85 -8.81 -17.02
C LYS A 31 -9.04 -7.88 -17.22
N LEU A 32 -9.59 -7.31 -16.15
CA LEU A 32 -10.77 -6.45 -16.23
C LEU A 32 -10.38 -4.97 -16.16
N ARG A 33 -9.47 -4.62 -15.25
CA ARG A 33 -9.05 -3.23 -14.97
C ARG A 33 -10.25 -2.31 -14.67
N ASP A 34 -11.27 -2.88 -14.06
CA ASP A 34 -12.48 -2.15 -13.65
C ASP A 34 -12.45 -1.96 -12.14
N GLU A 35 -12.19 -0.72 -11.72
CA GLU A 35 -12.08 -0.31 -10.33
C GLU A 35 -13.43 -0.40 -9.59
N THR A 36 -14.55 -0.32 -10.31
CA THR A 36 -15.88 -0.48 -9.73
C THR A 36 -16.11 -1.91 -9.26
N LEU A 37 -15.37 -2.86 -9.84
CA LEU A 37 -15.36 -4.27 -9.44
C LEU A 37 -14.20 -4.59 -8.48
N SER A 38 -12.98 -4.11 -8.75
CA SER A 38 -11.81 -4.51 -7.96
C SER A 38 -11.78 -3.89 -6.56
N ILE A 39 -12.19 -2.63 -6.38
CA ILE A 39 -12.17 -1.97 -5.07
C ILE A 39 -13.04 -2.70 -4.04
N PRO A 40 -14.33 -3.03 -4.31
CA PRO A 40 -15.15 -3.79 -3.36
C PRO A 40 -14.57 -5.17 -3.01
N VAL A 41 -13.85 -5.80 -3.95
CA VAL A 41 -13.20 -7.09 -3.72
C VAL A 41 -11.98 -6.93 -2.82
N PHE A 42 -11.16 -5.90 -3.02
CA PHE A 42 -10.08 -5.55 -2.09
C PHE A 42 -10.59 -5.20 -0.69
N GLU A 43 -11.69 -4.45 -0.58
CA GLU A 43 -12.31 -4.15 0.72
C GLU A 43 -12.79 -5.41 1.44
N ARG A 44 -13.26 -6.42 0.71
CA ARG A 44 -13.59 -7.73 1.27
C ARG A 44 -12.34 -8.51 1.65
N SER A 45 -11.31 -8.51 0.81
CA SER A 45 -10.09 -9.28 1.05
C SER A 45 -9.38 -8.83 2.31
N VAL A 46 -9.20 -7.52 2.51
CA VAL A 46 -8.52 -6.99 3.70
C VAL A 46 -9.35 -7.09 4.98
N ARG A 47 -10.68 -7.25 4.86
CA ARG A 47 -11.55 -7.54 6.01
C ARG A 47 -11.47 -9.00 6.45
N ASN A 48 -11.33 -9.93 5.51
CA ASN A 48 -11.25 -11.36 5.84
C ASN A 48 -9.82 -11.80 6.18
N CYS A 49 -8.81 -11.19 5.55
CA CYS A 49 -7.39 -11.49 5.74
C CYS A 49 -6.59 -10.23 6.12
N PRO A 50 -6.92 -9.55 7.23
CA PRO A 50 -6.26 -8.29 7.63
C PRO A 50 -4.77 -8.44 7.93
N TRP A 51 -4.30 -9.65 8.25
CA TRP A 51 -2.89 -9.97 8.50
C TRP A 51 -2.03 -10.06 7.24
N CYS A 52 -2.63 -10.02 6.04
CA CYS A 52 -1.89 -10.14 4.78
C CYS A 52 -1.53 -8.75 4.24
N SER A 53 -0.30 -8.32 4.47
CA SER A 53 0.26 -7.04 3.99
C SER A 53 0.24 -6.89 2.46
N GLN A 54 0.35 -7.99 1.71
CA GLN A 54 0.24 -7.99 0.25
C GLN A 54 -1.13 -7.49 -0.23
N LEU A 55 -2.23 -7.96 0.37
CA LEU A 55 -3.58 -7.53 0.01
C LEU A 55 -3.79 -6.04 0.25
N TRP A 56 -3.25 -5.51 1.35
CA TRP A 56 -3.29 -4.07 1.65
C TRP A 56 -2.46 -3.26 0.65
N SER A 57 -1.27 -3.72 0.30
CA SER A 57 -0.38 -3.03 -0.65
C SER A 57 -1.01 -2.96 -2.04
N ASP A 58 -1.54 -4.08 -2.54
CA ASP A 58 -2.25 -4.14 -3.82
C ASP A 58 -3.52 -3.28 -3.80
N TYR A 59 -4.21 -3.23 -2.66
CA TYR A 59 -5.36 -2.34 -2.49
C TYR A 59 -4.95 -0.86 -2.59
N LEU A 60 -3.88 -0.45 -1.92
CA LEU A 60 -3.35 0.92 -1.98
C LEU A 60 -2.96 1.32 -3.41
N LEU A 61 -2.26 0.43 -4.13
CA LEU A 61 -1.92 0.64 -5.53
C LEU A 61 -3.17 0.76 -6.42
N THR A 62 -4.23 0.01 -6.11
CA THR A 62 -5.52 0.12 -6.80
C THR A 62 -6.19 1.46 -6.54
N LEU A 63 -6.20 1.94 -5.29
CA LEU A 63 -6.74 3.25 -4.93
C LEU A 63 -5.98 4.39 -5.63
N GLU A 64 -4.65 4.26 -5.75
CA GLU A 64 -3.81 5.21 -6.48
C GLU A 64 -4.16 5.24 -7.97
N ARG A 65 -4.23 4.07 -8.63
CA ARG A 65 -4.62 3.97 -10.05
C ARG A 65 -6.01 4.55 -10.30
N ALA A 66 -6.92 4.30 -9.36
CA ALA A 66 -8.27 4.82 -9.34
C ALA A 66 -8.40 6.30 -8.99
N LYS A 67 -7.27 7.00 -8.78
CA LYS A 67 -7.20 8.41 -8.40
C LYS A 67 -8.14 8.75 -7.24
N LYS A 68 -8.27 7.82 -6.28
CA LYS A 68 -9.00 8.10 -5.05
C LYS A 68 -8.31 9.22 -4.28
N SER A 69 -9.07 9.92 -3.45
CA SER A 69 -8.54 11.06 -2.72
C SER A 69 -7.38 10.64 -1.81
N HIS A 70 -6.48 11.58 -1.55
CA HIS A 70 -5.39 11.38 -0.60
C HIS A 70 -5.89 10.88 0.77
N GLN A 71 -7.02 11.43 1.23
CA GLN A 71 -7.66 11.02 2.48
C GLN A 71 -8.06 9.53 2.48
N THR A 72 -8.60 9.02 1.37
CA THR A 72 -8.96 7.60 1.25
C THR A 72 -7.74 6.69 1.28
N VAL A 73 -6.64 7.08 0.61
CA VAL A 73 -5.38 6.34 0.64
C VAL A 73 -4.80 6.34 2.06
N LYS A 74 -4.69 7.52 2.68
CA LYS A 74 -4.18 7.70 4.05
C LYS A 74 -4.98 6.87 5.06
N GLY A 75 -6.31 6.95 5.01
CA GLY A 75 -7.18 6.19 5.91
C GLY A 75 -7.06 4.67 5.70
N THR A 76 -6.71 4.22 4.49
CA THR A 76 -6.45 2.79 4.22
C THR A 76 -5.10 2.35 4.78
N VAL A 77 -4.06 3.19 4.69
CA VAL A 77 -2.76 2.93 5.32
C VAL A 77 -2.88 2.86 6.84
N ASP A 78 -3.61 3.79 7.45
CA ASP A 78 -3.81 3.81 8.91
C ASP A 78 -4.53 2.54 9.39
N ARG A 79 -5.53 2.07 8.63
CA ARG A 79 -6.17 0.78 8.90
C ARG A 79 -5.20 -0.38 8.78
N ALA A 80 -4.42 -0.45 7.70
CA ALA A 80 -3.44 -1.50 7.50
C ALA A 80 -2.42 -1.58 8.65
N LEU A 81 -1.85 -0.44 9.05
CA LEU A 81 -0.87 -0.37 10.13
C LEU A 81 -1.46 -0.73 11.51
N SER A 82 -2.79 -0.63 11.68
CA SER A 82 -3.50 -1.04 12.89
C SER A 82 -3.78 -2.55 12.99
N CYS A 83 -3.58 -3.33 11.91
CA CYS A 83 -3.94 -4.74 11.86
C CYS A 83 -3.01 -5.69 12.63
N GLY A 84 -1.85 -5.22 13.10
CA GLY A 84 -0.91 -6.03 13.89
C GLY A 84 -0.26 -7.16 13.07
N PHE A 85 0.57 -6.81 12.07
CA PHE A 85 1.25 -7.82 11.25
C PHE A 85 2.25 -8.65 12.07
N ALA A 86 2.53 -9.87 11.61
CA ALA A 86 3.39 -10.81 12.35
C ALA A 86 4.88 -10.48 12.28
N ASP A 87 5.33 -9.81 11.21
CA ASP A 87 6.74 -9.55 10.92
C ASP A 87 7.00 -8.10 10.49
N GLY A 88 8.23 -7.63 10.71
CA GLY A 88 8.66 -6.28 10.32
C GLY A 88 8.61 -6.02 8.83
N GLY A 89 8.86 -7.04 8.00
CA GLY A 89 8.79 -6.94 6.53
C GLY A 89 7.40 -6.56 6.03
N SER A 90 6.35 -7.08 6.67
CA SER A 90 4.96 -6.70 6.38
C SER A 90 4.70 -5.21 6.66
N TYR A 91 5.22 -4.66 7.76
CA TYR A 91 5.11 -3.21 8.03
C TYR A 91 5.92 -2.38 7.03
N LEU A 92 7.13 -2.83 6.69
CA LEU A 92 7.97 -2.18 5.69
C LEU A 92 7.28 -2.14 4.33
N GLN A 93 6.59 -3.20 3.94
CA GLN A 93 5.85 -3.26 2.68
C GLN A 93 4.76 -2.17 2.61
N ILE A 94 3.98 -2.00 3.68
CA ILE A 94 2.94 -0.96 3.75
C ILE A 94 3.55 0.44 3.68
N TRP A 95 4.57 0.69 4.49
CA TRP A 95 5.25 1.99 4.51
C TRP A 95 5.92 2.32 3.18
N THR A 96 6.59 1.35 2.57
CA THR A 96 7.21 1.51 1.24
C THR A 96 6.16 1.88 0.22
N THR A 97 5.06 1.13 0.15
CA THR A 97 3.96 1.38 -0.79
C THR A 97 3.39 2.80 -0.62
N TYR A 98 3.21 3.24 0.63
CA TYR A 98 2.68 4.58 0.91
C TYR A 98 3.67 5.71 0.63
N CYS A 99 4.95 5.55 0.99
CA CYS A 99 5.99 6.54 0.68
C CYS A 99 6.19 6.68 -0.83
N ASP A 100 6.10 5.57 -1.56
CA ASP A 100 6.14 5.55 -3.01
C ASP A 100 4.96 6.32 -3.64
N TYR A 101 3.75 6.12 -3.11
CA TYR A 101 2.57 6.88 -3.48
C TYR A 101 2.77 8.38 -3.23
N LEU A 102 3.22 8.77 -2.04
CA LEU A 102 3.49 10.18 -1.70
C LEU A 102 4.53 10.80 -2.63
N ARG A 103 5.62 10.07 -2.93
CA ARG A 103 6.64 10.53 -3.88
C ARG A 103 6.06 10.75 -5.27
N ARG A 104 5.17 9.88 -5.75
CA ARG A 104 4.48 10.04 -7.04
C ARG A 104 3.45 11.16 -7.03
N TRP A 105 2.96 11.54 -5.85
CA TRP A 105 2.02 12.63 -5.68
C TRP A 105 2.68 14.02 -5.77
N ILE A 106 4.00 14.10 -5.52
CA ILE A 106 4.79 15.31 -5.72
C ILE A 106 4.96 15.59 -7.22
N ARG A 107 4.49 16.77 -7.67
CA ARG A 107 4.71 17.29 -9.01
C ARG A 107 5.90 18.25 -9.00
N TRP A 108 7.07 17.74 -9.37
CA TRP A 108 8.34 18.46 -9.26
C TRP A 108 8.46 19.67 -10.20
N ASP A 109 7.59 19.77 -11.19
CA ASP A 109 7.48 20.85 -12.16
C ASP A 109 6.47 21.94 -11.75
N GLU A 110 5.69 21.71 -10.68
CA GLU A 110 4.72 22.64 -10.12
C GLU A 110 5.14 23.07 -8.70
N ASP A 111 4.36 23.95 -8.07
CA ASP A 111 4.51 24.20 -6.62
C ASP A 111 4.12 22.94 -5.84
N HIS A 112 5.04 22.46 -5.01
CA HIS A 112 4.96 21.17 -4.35
C HIS A 112 5.42 21.19 -2.89
N GLU A 113 5.49 22.37 -2.27
CA GLU A 113 5.99 22.52 -0.90
C GLU A 113 5.14 21.73 0.11
N GLU A 114 3.81 21.74 -0.04
CA GLU A 114 2.89 21.01 0.83
C GLU A 114 3.07 19.49 0.71
N GLN A 115 3.13 18.97 -0.51
CA GLN A 115 3.28 17.53 -0.79
C GLN A 115 4.65 17.04 -0.34
N LEU A 116 5.70 17.83 -0.55
CA LEU A 116 7.06 17.52 -0.09
C LEU A 116 7.15 17.52 1.44
N THR A 117 6.54 18.50 2.10
CA THR A 117 6.46 18.55 3.57
C THR A 117 5.73 17.34 4.12
N LEU A 118 4.60 16.96 3.50
CA LEU A 118 3.86 15.78 3.90
C LEU A 118 4.68 14.49 3.67
N PHE A 119 5.37 14.38 2.54
CA PHE A 119 6.26 13.25 2.24
C PHE A 119 7.34 13.11 3.32
N ARG A 120 8.07 14.19 3.64
CA ARG A 120 9.11 14.19 4.68
C ARG A 120 8.56 13.77 6.04
N ALA A 121 7.44 14.34 6.47
CA ALA A 121 6.83 14.00 7.75
C ALA A 121 6.40 12.52 7.82
N ASN A 122 5.88 11.96 6.72
CA ASN A 122 5.43 10.56 6.71
C ASN A 122 6.58 9.57 6.57
N ILE A 123 7.65 9.88 5.82
CA ILE A 123 8.80 8.99 5.70
C ILE A 123 9.65 8.98 6.97
N GLU A 124 9.75 10.12 7.67
CA GLU A 124 10.34 10.18 9.02
C GLU A 124 9.54 9.31 10.00
N LYS A 125 8.22 9.50 10.06
CA LYS A 125 7.31 8.64 10.86
C LYS A 125 7.44 7.15 10.51
N ALA A 126 7.59 6.81 9.23
CA ALA A 126 7.76 5.44 8.77
C ALA A 126 9.04 4.82 9.33
N VAL A 127 10.15 5.55 9.22
CA VAL A 127 11.47 5.16 9.72
C VAL A 127 11.44 4.98 11.25
N GLU A 128 10.82 5.92 11.97
CA GLU A 128 10.66 5.82 13.43
C GLU A 128 9.82 4.61 13.82
N HIS A 129 8.68 4.40 13.16
CA HIS A 129 7.81 3.26 13.45
C HIS A 129 8.55 1.94 13.21
N LEU A 130 9.23 1.78 12.07
CA LEU A 130 9.96 0.56 11.75
C LEU A 130 11.14 0.31 12.69
N TYR A 131 11.76 1.36 13.24
CA TYR A 131 12.80 1.22 14.25
C TYR A 131 12.29 0.58 15.55
N THR A 132 11.00 0.73 15.87
CA THR A 132 10.38 0.08 17.04
C THR A 132 10.03 -1.39 16.82
N ILE A 133 10.11 -1.88 15.57
CA ILE A 133 9.70 -3.23 15.18
C ILE A 133 10.96 -4.08 14.94
N PRO A 134 11.05 -5.29 15.53
CA PRO A 134 12.13 -6.23 15.24
C PRO A 134 12.23 -6.51 13.74
N ASP A 135 13.44 -6.37 13.19
CA ASP A 135 13.72 -6.54 11.75
C ASP A 135 12.78 -5.73 10.84
N GLY A 136 12.32 -4.56 11.30
CA GLY A 136 11.44 -3.66 10.54
C GLY A 136 12.03 -3.23 9.21
N ASP A 137 13.26 -2.71 9.21
CA ASP A 137 13.99 -2.34 7.99
C ASP A 137 15.50 -2.57 8.22
N PRO A 138 15.97 -3.83 8.19
CA PRO A 138 17.34 -4.17 8.58
C PRO A 138 18.40 -3.51 7.68
N THR A 139 18.02 -3.17 6.45
CA THR A 139 18.90 -2.49 5.49
C THR A 139 18.78 -0.96 5.52
N GLY A 140 17.83 -0.39 6.26
CA GLY A 140 17.53 1.04 6.21
C GLY A 140 17.11 1.51 4.82
N SER A 141 16.43 0.64 4.05
CA SER A 141 15.95 0.88 2.70
C SER A 141 15.13 2.17 2.55
N LEU A 142 14.25 2.49 3.51
CA LEU A 142 13.47 3.74 3.47
C LEU A 142 14.33 4.98 3.70
N ARG A 143 15.36 4.90 4.56
CA ARG A 143 16.31 6.01 4.74
C ARG A 143 17.13 6.25 3.48
N GLN A 144 17.60 5.19 2.84
CA GLN A 144 18.31 5.29 1.56
C GLN A 144 17.41 5.89 0.48
N PHE A 145 16.15 5.44 0.40
CA PHE A 145 15.17 5.99 -0.52
C PHE A 145 14.92 7.49 -0.29
N TRP A 146 14.75 7.90 0.97
CA TRP A 146 14.59 9.30 1.34
C TRP A 146 15.80 10.15 0.91
N ALA A 147 17.02 9.72 1.27
CA ALA A 147 18.25 10.43 0.92
C ALA A 147 18.42 10.59 -0.60
N ASN A 148 18.07 9.56 -1.38
CA ASN A 148 18.12 9.62 -2.84
C ASN A 148 17.15 10.67 -3.42
N ILE A 149 15.96 10.84 -2.82
CA ILE A 149 14.99 11.86 -3.25
C ILE A 149 15.48 13.25 -2.88
N GLU A 150 15.98 13.44 -1.66
CA GLU A 150 16.53 14.72 -1.18
C GLU A 150 17.69 15.20 -2.05
N ALA A 151 18.65 14.31 -2.34
CA ALA A 151 19.79 14.62 -3.17
C ALA A 151 19.37 14.97 -4.62
N LYS A 152 18.44 14.19 -5.19
CA LYS A 152 18.03 14.35 -6.60
C LYS A 152 17.18 15.60 -6.83
N TYR A 153 16.25 15.90 -5.93
CA TYR A 153 15.23 16.92 -6.17
C TYR A 153 15.38 18.16 -5.30
N CYS A 154 15.91 18.03 -4.07
CA CYS A 154 16.01 19.14 -3.13
C CYS A 154 17.43 19.73 -3.06
N LYS A 155 18.42 19.10 -3.69
CA LYS A 155 19.85 19.46 -3.62
C LYS A 155 20.40 19.53 -2.19
N ASN A 156 19.76 18.79 -1.28
CA ASN A 156 20.25 18.62 0.09
C ASN A 156 21.26 17.47 0.06
N VAL A 157 22.54 17.80 0.23
CA VAL A 157 23.67 16.86 0.36
C VAL A 157 24.35 17.13 1.68
#